data_AF-A0A369K9L2-F1
#
_entry.id   AF-A0A369K9L2-F1
#
_cell.length_a   1.000
_cell.length_b   1.000
_cell.length_c   1.000
_cell.angle_alpha   90.00
_cell.angle_beta   90.00
_cell.angle_gamma   90.00
#
_symmetry.space_group_name_H-M   'P 1'
#
loop_
_entity.id
_entity.type
_entity.pdbx_description
1 polymer ?
#
loop_
_entity_poly.entity_id
_entity_poly.type
_entity_poly.pdbx_seq_one_letter_code
_entity_poly.pdbx_strand_id
1 'polypeptide(L)'
;MELISYFLLSLFLGANASSIAQGGPCSAQNNHLDPASPKFISECDDQTFCFTPRNGTCVPRCCRRDEFPFGFDTTKPLPPRCDPGTSCPDEGSGCKPLVAIGHPCELNRDEHCSAPPNCGKLASSWNFNGSICLHSICMYANFMLGQPCTTETKTYTDMGLTAGSTPQLSRETTTITLPSTALIRSVSRRNHSECLVVLTSNVQQKFSILDLA
;
A
#
# COMPACT_ATOMS: atom_id res chain seq x y z
N MET A 1 25.85 -42.57 -38.74
CA MET A 1 24.72 -42.48 -37.78
C MET A 1 25.26 -42.11 -36.40
N GLU A 2 25.96 -40.98 -36.27
CA GLU A 2 26.74 -40.63 -35.06
C GLU A 2 26.69 -39.10 -34.78
N LEU A 3 25.56 -38.43 -35.08
CA LEU A 3 25.49 -36.95 -34.98
C LEU A 3 24.22 -36.41 -34.29
N ILE A 4 23.40 -37.25 -33.64
CA ILE A 4 22.11 -36.84 -33.06
C ILE A 4 22.16 -36.73 -31.51
N SER A 5 23.32 -36.92 -30.88
CA SER A 5 23.42 -37.05 -29.42
C SER A 5 24.06 -35.85 -28.67
N TYR A 6 24.00 -34.63 -29.22
CA TYR A 6 24.57 -33.44 -28.54
C TYR A 6 23.64 -32.21 -28.49
N PHE A 7 22.37 -32.33 -28.90
CA PHE A 7 21.46 -31.17 -28.97
C PHE A 7 20.43 -31.07 -27.84
N LEU A 8 20.52 -31.91 -26.79
CA LEU A 8 19.54 -31.95 -25.68
C LEU A 8 20.10 -31.49 -24.33
N LEU A 9 21.27 -30.83 -24.31
CA LEU A 9 21.85 -30.26 -23.09
C LEU A 9 21.94 -28.74 -23.14
N SER A 10 20.94 -28.08 -23.73
CA SER A 10 20.77 -26.62 -23.64
C SER A 10 19.79 -26.27 -22.52
N LEU A 11 20.36 -26.19 -21.31
CA LEU A 11 20.17 -25.09 -20.36
C LEU A 11 18.71 -24.71 -20.03
N PHE A 12 18.13 -25.42 -19.09
CA PHE A 12 17.19 -24.83 -18.14
C PHE A 12 17.98 -23.87 -17.22
N LEU A 13 18.30 -22.66 -17.71
CA LEU A 13 18.66 -21.55 -16.84
C LEU A 13 17.38 -21.14 -16.10
N GLY A 14 17.13 -21.77 -14.96
CA GLY A 14 16.15 -21.28 -14.00
C GLY A 14 16.56 -19.88 -13.57
N ALA A 15 15.87 -18.87 -14.09
CA ALA A 15 16.00 -17.50 -13.61
C ALA A 15 15.41 -17.46 -12.20
N ASN A 16 16.27 -17.67 -11.19
CA ASN A 16 15.90 -17.34 -9.83
C ASN A 16 15.76 -15.83 -9.75
N ALA A 17 14.53 -15.34 -9.58
CA ALA A 17 14.24 -13.96 -9.22
C ALA A 17 14.73 -13.73 -7.78
N SER A 18 16.04 -13.61 -7.62
CA SER A 18 16.67 -13.20 -6.37
C SER A 18 16.77 -11.68 -6.35
N SER A 19 16.52 -11.07 -5.20
CA SER A 19 16.75 -9.65 -5.02
C SER A 19 18.24 -9.32 -5.10
N ILE A 20 18.55 -8.15 -5.65
CA ILE A 20 19.89 -7.65 -5.87
C ILE A 20 20.39 -7.04 -4.57
N ALA A 21 21.52 -7.55 -4.08
CA ALA A 21 22.15 -7.06 -2.86
C ALA A 21 22.70 -5.63 -3.04
N GLN A 22 22.97 -4.97 -1.92
CA GLN A 22 23.63 -3.66 -1.87
C GLN A 22 24.85 -3.58 -2.82
N GLY A 23 24.91 -2.50 -3.59
CA GLY A 23 25.98 -2.25 -4.56
C GLY A 23 25.76 -2.88 -5.93
N GLY A 24 24.76 -3.76 -6.09
CA GLY A 24 24.39 -4.33 -7.38
C GLY A 24 23.63 -3.34 -8.26
N PRO A 25 23.63 -3.57 -9.59
CA PRO A 25 22.91 -2.74 -10.56
C PRO A 25 21.40 -2.96 -10.44
N CYS A 26 20.60 -1.93 -10.66
CA CYS A 26 19.14 -2.00 -10.63
C CYS A 26 18.51 -0.94 -11.54
N SER A 27 17.21 -1.07 -11.79
CA SER A 27 16.40 -0.16 -12.57
C SER A 27 15.12 0.22 -11.81
N ALA A 28 14.95 1.51 -11.52
CA ALA A 28 13.72 2.01 -10.90
C ALA A 28 12.49 1.88 -11.83
N GLN A 29 12.69 1.66 -13.13
CA GLN A 29 11.60 1.40 -14.09
C GLN A 29 10.94 0.03 -13.86
N ASN A 30 11.65 -0.89 -13.20
CA ASN A 30 11.11 -2.20 -12.84
C ASN A 30 10.40 -2.17 -11.48
N ASN A 31 10.34 -1.01 -10.81
CA ASN A 31 9.56 -0.84 -9.59
C ASN A 31 8.06 -0.82 -9.93
N HIS A 32 7.29 -1.64 -9.25
CA HIS A 32 5.84 -1.71 -9.43
C HIS A 32 5.17 -2.24 -8.17
N LEU A 33 3.85 -2.09 -8.09
CA LEU A 33 3.07 -2.79 -7.08
C LEU A 33 2.75 -4.19 -7.61
N ASP A 34 2.92 -5.19 -6.77
CA ASP A 34 2.41 -6.53 -7.02
C ASP A 34 0.88 -6.45 -7.26
N PRO A 35 0.37 -6.88 -8.43
CA PRO A 35 -1.07 -6.88 -8.68
C PRO A 35 -1.86 -7.78 -7.72
N ALA A 36 -1.20 -8.77 -7.10
CA ALA A 36 -1.80 -9.72 -6.18
C ALA A 36 -1.84 -9.25 -4.72
N SER A 37 -0.80 -8.58 -4.21
CA SER A 37 -0.64 -8.26 -2.79
C SER A 37 -0.58 -6.76 -2.45
N PRO A 38 -0.85 -5.90 -3.44
CA PRO A 38 -0.35 -4.51 -3.54
C PRO A 38 0.96 -4.17 -2.82
N LYS A 39 1.90 -5.13 -2.70
CA LYS A 39 3.22 -4.90 -2.12
C LYS A 39 4.09 -4.18 -3.15
N PHE A 40 4.87 -3.21 -2.72
CA PHE A 40 5.92 -2.64 -3.56
C PHE A 40 7.00 -3.69 -3.88
N ILE A 41 7.24 -3.92 -5.16
CA ILE A 41 8.26 -4.80 -5.71
C ILE A 41 9.36 -3.92 -6.32
N SER A 42 10.61 -4.21 -5.96
CA SER A 42 11.81 -3.64 -6.57
C SER A 42 12.83 -4.74 -6.84
N GLU A 43 13.82 -4.44 -7.67
CA GLU A 43 14.93 -5.37 -7.91
C GLU A 43 15.88 -5.48 -6.72
N CYS A 44 15.91 -4.49 -5.83
CA CYS A 44 16.77 -4.47 -4.66
C CYS A 44 16.19 -5.32 -3.51
N ASP A 45 17.06 -5.76 -2.60
CA ASP A 45 16.64 -6.46 -1.38
C ASP A 45 15.81 -5.57 -0.43
N ASP A 46 15.16 -6.16 0.58
CA ASP A 46 14.27 -5.43 1.49
C ASP A 46 14.98 -4.34 2.33
N GLN A 47 16.32 -4.37 2.39
CA GLN A 47 17.16 -3.41 3.12
C GLN A 47 17.65 -2.25 2.24
N THR A 48 17.49 -2.35 0.92
CA THR A 48 18.04 -1.42 -0.06
C THR A 48 16.97 -0.89 -1.01
N PHE A 49 17.32 0.14 -1.78
CA PHE A 49 16.46 0.71 -2.81
C PHE A 49 17.28 1.11 -4.03
N CYS A 50 16.61 1.20 -5.18
CA CYS A 50 17.29 1.53 -6.41
C CYS A 50 17.54 3.03 -6.55
N PHE A 51 18.79 3.46 -6.46
CA PHE A 51 19.17 4.87 -6.57
C PHE A 51 19.61 5.24 -7.99
N THR A 52 18.67 5.75 -8.78
CA THR A 52 18.86 6.14 -10.18
C THR A 52 19.98 7.16 -10.41
N PRO A 53 20.16 8.21 -9.57
CA PRO A 53 21.24 9.19 -9.78
C PRO A 53 22.65 8.58 -9.76
N ARG A 54 22.82 7.36 -9.26
CA ARG A 54 24.07 6.59 -9.30
C ARG A 54 23.98 5.42 -10.28
N ASN A 55 23.54 5.70 -11.50
CA ASN A 55 23.41 4.72 -12.58
C ASN A 55 22.57 3.48 -12.20
N GLY A 56 21.58 3.66 -11.32
CA GLY A 56 20.77 2.55 -10.83
C GLY A 56 21.59 1.56 -10.02
N THR A 57 21.91 1.91 -8.77
CA THR A 57 22.60 1.00 -7.83
C THR A 57 21.71 0.77 -6.60
N CYS A 58 21.64 -0.46 -6.11
CA CYS A 58 20.99 -0.75 -4.83
C CYS A 58 21.80 -0.14 -3.69
N VAL A 59 21.21 0.80 -2.95
CA VAL A 59 21.83 1.46 -1.81
C VAL A 59 20.95 1.30 -0.57
N PRO A 60 21.51 1.37 0.66
CA PRO A 60 20.73 1.22 1.89
C PRO A 60 19.55 2.19 1.95
N ARG A 61 18.43 1.73 2.50
CA ARG A 61 17.27 2.57 2.78
C ARG A 61 17.62 3.68 3.77
N CYS A 62 17.12 4.88 3.50
CA CYS A 62 17.40 6.08 4.27
C CYS A 62 16.33 6.36 5.34
N CYS A 63 15.15 5.74 5.23
CA CYS A 63 14.07 5.87 6.19
C CYS A 63 13.29 4.57 6.29
N ARG A 64 12.48 4.46 7.35
CA ARG A 64 11.46 3.43 7.50
C ARG A 64 10.13 4.03 7.92
N ARG A 65 9.06 3.38 7.51
CA ARG A 65 7.71 3.68 7.99
C ARG A 65 7.39 2.91 9.27
N ASP A 66 7.59 1.60 9.20
CA ASP A 66 7.13 0.67 10.23
C ASP A 66 8.12 0.62 11.41
N GLU A 67 7.58 0.35 12.60
CA GLU A 67 8.39 0.21 13.80
C GLU A 67 9.37 -0.97 13.69
N PHE A 68 8.90 -2.04 13.05
CA PHE A 68 9.63 -3.29 12.82
C PHE A 68 9.61 -3.64 11.32
N PRO A 69 10.54 -3.08 10.51
CA PRO A 69 10.56 -3.32 9.07
C PRO A 69 10.98 -4.76 8.76
N PHE A 70 10.33 -5.37 7.76
CA PHE A 70 10.71 -6.69 7.26
C PHE A 70 12.14 -6.69 6.69
N GLY A 71 12.81 -7.84 6.78
CA GLY A 71 14.14 -8.03 6.20
C GLY A 71 15.29 -7.52 7.06
N PHE A 72 15.06 -6.82 8.18
CA PHE A 72 16.11 -6.40 9.11
C PHE A 72 16.28 -7.40 10.26
N ASP A 73 17.53 -7.76 10.55
CA ASP A 73 17.87 -8.53 11.76
C ASP A 73 18.02 -7.61 12.98
N THR A 74 18.03 -8.17 14.19
CA THR A 74 18.17 -7.42 15.44
C THR A 74 19.57 -6.85 15.68
N THR A 75 20.54 -7.19 14.83
CA THR A 75 21.94 -6.79 14.95
C THR A 75 22.30 -5.60 14.06
N LYS A 76 21.53 -5.37 12.99
CA LYS A 76 21.72 -4.27 12.05
C LYS A 76 20.99 -3.01 12.52
N PRO A 77 21.59 -1.82 12.31
CA PRO A 77 20.91 -0.57 12.60
C PRO A 77 19.71 -0.41 11.67
N LEU A 78 18.55 -0.11 12.25
CA LEU A 78 17.36 0.23 11.49
C LEU A 78 17.48 1.66 10.94
N PRO A 79 16.99 1.93 9.71
CA PRO A 79 16.83 3.29 9.22
C PRO A 79 15.96 4.12 10.20
N PRO A 80 16.14 5.44 10.29
CA PRO A 80 15.32 6.26 11.15
C PRO A 80 13.86 6.32 10.65
N ARG A 81 12.92 6.57 11.57
CA ARG A 81 11.57 7.00 11.19
C ARG A 81 11.60 8.48 10.82
N CYS A 82 10.69 8.88 9.95
CA CYS A 82 10.57 10.26 9.55
C CYS A 82 9.95 11.13 10.66
N ASP A 83 10.43 12.37 10.75
CA ASP A 83 9.91 13.36 11.68
C ASP A 83 8.48 13.78 11.30
N PRO A 84 7.68 14.27 12.26
CA PRO A 84 6.35 14.81 11.98
C PRO A 84 6.37 15.84 10.86
N GLY A 85 5.44 15.73 9.90
CA GLY A 85 5.39 16.59 8.71
C GLY A 85 6.20 16.08 7.52
N THR A 86 6.81 14.90 7.63
CA THR A 86 7.43 14.17 6.54
C THR A 86 6.96 12.72 6.52
N SER A 87 7.06 12.07 5.36
CA SER A 87 6.74 10.65 5.18
C SER A 87 7.89 9.90 4.51
N CYS A 88 7.99 8.61 4.80
CA CYS A 88 8.91 7.71 4.10
C CYS A 88 8.19 7.11 2.89
N PRO A 89 8.72 7.25 1.68
CA PRO A 89 8.16 6.60 0.50
C PRO A 89 8.43 5.09 0.55
N ASP A 90 7.68 4.31 -0.22
CA ASP A 90 7.75 2.84 -0.22
C ASP A 90 9.11 2.32 -0.63
N GLU A 91 9.83 2.98 -1.53
CA GLU A 91 11.20 2.59 -1.84
C GLU A 91 12.15 2.82 -0.66
N GLY A 92 11.85 3.74 0.25
CA GLY A 92 12.70 4.07 1.40
C GLY A 92 13.87 5.00 1.04
N SER A 93 13.71 5.83 0.00
CA SER A 93 14.75 6.75 -0.51
C SER A 93 15.13 7.88 0.45
N GLY A 94 14.30 8.13 1.47
CA GLY A 94 14.50 9.16 2.48
C GLY A 94 13.20 9.87 2.81
N CYS A 95 13.19 10.64 3.91
CA CYS A 95 12.01 11.37 4.33
C CYS A 95 11.69 12.51 3.36
N LYS A 96 10.46 12.51 2.85
CA LYS A 96 9.94 13.52 1.92
C LYS A 96 8.87 14.37 2.62
N PRO A 97 8.70 15.65 2.26
CA PRO A 97 7.57 16.44 2.74
C PRO A 97 6.23 15.77 2.41
N LEU A 98 5.22 16.00 3.26
CA LEU A 98 3.86 15.56 2.94
C LEU A 98 3.37 16.16 1.61
N VAL A 99 2.72 15.31 0.83
CA VAL A 99 2.13 15.61 -0.47
C VAL A 99 0.88 16.49 -0.28
N ALA A 100 0.82 17.59 -1.01
CA ALA A 100 -0.33 18.47 -0.99
C ALA A 100 -1.58 17.78 -1.58
N ILE A 101 -2.77 18.23 -1.16
CA ILE A 101 -4.03 17.76 -1.74
C ILE A 101 -4.06 17.96 -3.26
N GLY A 102 -4.70 17.03 -3.97
CA GLY A 102 -4.80 16.99 -5.42
C GLY A 102 -3.55 16.45 -6.13
N HIS A 103 -2.50 16.11 -5.39
CA HIS A 103 -1.26 15.58 -5.96
C HIS A 103 -1.13 14.06 -5.79
N PRO A 104 -0.27 13.41 -6.60
CA PRO A 104 -0.09 11.97 -6.55
C PRO A 104 0.48 11.47 -5.21
N CYS A 105 -0.09 10.37 -4.72
CA CYS A 105 0.38 9.64 -3.54
C CYS A 105 0.52 8.15 -3.83
N GLU A 106 1.32 7.48 -3.01
CA GLU A 106 1.49 6.04 -3.08
C GLU A 106 0.27 5.31 -2.51
N LEU A 107 -0.01 4.14 -3.07
CA LEU A 107 -1.25 3.45 -2.77
C LEU A 107 -1.33 3.01 -1.30
N ASN A 108 -2.48 3.27 -0.65
CA ASN A 108 -2.66 3.00 0.78
C ASN A 108 -1.59 3.68 1.65
N ARG A 109 -1.19 4.91 1.28
CA ARG A 109 -0.28 5.78 2.04
C ARG A 109 -0.93 7.09 2.39
N ASP A 110 -1.99 7.03 3.21
CA ASP A 110 -2.68 8.22 3.70
C ASP A 110 -1.74 9.15 4.46
N GLU A 111 -0.73 8.59 5.12
CA GLU A 111 0.33 9.29 5.84
C GLU A 111 1.27 10.10 4.95
N HIS A 112 1.18 9.94 3.63
CA HIS A 112 1.89 10.82 2.69
C HIS A 112 1.16 12.13 2.47
N CYS A 113 -0.13 12.22 2.76
CA CYS A 113 -0.94 13.38 2.44
C CYS A 113 -0.87 14.45 3.54
N SER A 114 -0.87 15.71 3.12
CA SER A 114 -0.92 16.86 4.02
C SER A 114 -2.29 16.95 4.69
N ALA A 115 -2.30 17.09 6.02
CA ALA A 115 -3.54 17.23 6.78
C ALA A 115 -4.24 18.58 6.50
N PRO A 116 -5.58 18.64 6.52
CA PRO A 116 -6.33 19.88 6.44
C PRO A 116 -6.17 20.75 7.70
N PRO A 117 -6.40 22.08 7.63
CA PRO A 117 -6.37 22.97 8.79
C PRO A 117 -7.33 22.56 9.93
N ASN A 118 -8.45 21.91 9.58
CA ASN A 118 -9.45 21.40 10.54
C ASN A 118 -9.33 19.89 10.80
N CYS A 119 -8.11 19.33 10.71
CA CYS A 119 -7.82 17.91 10.91
C CYS A 119 -8.47 17.31 12.17
N GLY A 120 -8.49 18.04 13.29
CA GLY A 120 -9.11 17.57 14.55
C GLY A 120 -10.60 17.21 14.44
N LYS A 121 -11.32 17.71 13.42
CA LYS A 121 -12.72 17.34 13.14
C LYS A 121 -12.85 16.19 12.13
N LEU A 122 -11.87 16.05 11.25
CA LEU A 122 -11.90 15.09 10.12
C LEU A 122 -11.12 13.80 10.40
N ALA A 123 -10.23 13.83 11.40
CA ALA A 123 -9.41 12.70 11.78
C ALA A 123 -10.28 11.53 12.27
N SER A 124 -9.96 10.33 11.81
CA SER A 124 -10.59 9.08 12.25
C SER A 124 -9.57 7.95 12.23
N SER A 125 -9.94 6.77 12.70
CA SER A 125 -9.10 5.56 12.58
C SER A 125 -8.87 5.09 11.14
N TRP A 126 -9.49 5.75 10.16
CA TRP A 126 -9.53 5.34 8.76
C TRP A 126 -8.87 6.33 7.80
N ASN A 127 -8.19 7.34 8.34
CA ASN A 127 -7.47 8.34 7.57
C ASN A 127 -6.26 8.82 8.37
N PHE A 128 -5.36 9.54 7.73
CA PHE A 128 -4.25 10.17 8.41
C PHE A 128 -4.58 11.64 8.66
N ASN A 129 -4.96 11.99 9.89
CA ASN A 129 -5.29 13.36 10.29
C ASN A 129 -6.32 14.06 9.38
N GLY A 130 -7.29 13.30 8.83
CA GLY A 130 -8.32 13.84 7.94
C GLY A 130 -7.94 13.92 6.46
N SER A 131 -6.77 13.43 6.06
CA SER A 131 -6.39 13.20 4.66
C SER A 131 -6.33 11.70 4.34
N ILE A 132 -6.61 11.37 3.07
CA ILE A 132 -6.64 10.00 2.56
C ILE A 132 -6.05 9.98 1.14
N CYS A 133 -5.34 8.91 0.80
CA CYS A 133 -4.85 8.65 -0.54
C CYS A 133 -5.81 7.70 -1.25
N LEU A 134 -6.60 8.21 -2.20
CA LEU A 134 -7.52 7.40 -3.00
C LEU A 134 -7.24 7.59 -4.48
N HIS A 135 -7.26 6.50 -5.25
CA HIS A 135 -6.90 6.52 -6.68
C HIS A 135 -5.54 7.18 -6.92
N SER A 136 -4.61 6.95 -5.99
CA SER A 136 -3.27 7.55 -5.99
C SER A 136 -3.28 9.08 -5.98
N ILE A 137 -4.32 9.72 -5.46
CA ILE A 137 -4.42 11.18 -5.29
C ILE A 137 -4.74 11.52 -3.83
N CYS A 138 -3.99 12.45 -3.25
CA CYS A 138 -4.28 12.96 -1.91
C CYS A 138 -5.55 13.78 -1.92
N MET A 139 -6.48 13.45 -1.03
CA MET A 139 -7.71 14.21 -0.82
C MET A 139 -8.06 14.32 0.66
N TYR A 140 -8.91 15.29 0.99
CA TYR A 140 -9.46 15.39 2.33
C TYR A 140 -10.59 14.37 2.51
N ALA A 141 -10.71 13.84 3.73
CA ALA A 141 -11.85 13.04 4.14
C ALA A 141 -13.03 13.96 4.52
N ASN A 142 -13.48 14.82 3.60
CA ASN A 142 -14.53 15.81 3.82
C ASN A 142 -15.62 15.79 2.73
N PHE A 143 -16.34 14.69 2.59
CA PHE A 143 -17.49 14.65 1.68
C PHE A 143 -18.68 15.44 2.24
N MET A 144 -19.64 15.80 1.39
CA MET A 144 -20.94 16.34 1.81
C MET A 144 -22.06 15.32 1.58
N LEU A 145 -23.13 15.41 2.37
CA LEU A 145 -24.32 14.59 2.16
C LEU A 145 -24.90 14.85 0.76
N GLY A 146 -25.26 13.78 0.05
CA GLY A 146 -25.81 13.86 -1.31
C GLY A 146 -24.77 13.96 -2.43
N GLN A 147 -23.47 14.03 -2.12
CA GLN A 147 -22.42 13.89 -3.13
C GLN A 147 -22.16 12.40 -3.47
N PRO A 148 -21.73 12.11 -4.71
CA PRO A 148 -21.36 10.75 -5.09
C PRO A 148 -20.18 10.27 -4.26
N CYS A 149 -20.24 9.01 -3.83
CA CYS A 149 -19.18 8.38 -3.05
C CYS A 149 -17.98 8.10 -3.96
N THR A 150 -16.78 8.39 -3.46
CA THR A 150 -15.56 7.91 -4.11
C THR A 150 -15.19 6.57 -3.52
N THR A 151 -15.09 5.57 -4.40
CA THR A 151 -14.82 4.19 -4.01
C THR A 151 -13.56 3.72 -4.70
N GLU A 152 -12.61 3.22 -3.94
CA GLU A 152 -11.45 2.51 -4.45
C GLU A 152 -11.55 1.03 -4.07
N THR A 153 -11.62 0.15 -5.07
CA THR A 153 -11.56 -1.29 -4.85
C THR A 153 -10.12 -1.78 -5.01
N LYS A 154 -9.64 -2.52 -4.02
CA LYS A 154 -8.44 -3.35 -4.10
C LYS A 154 -8.80 -4.82 -3.98
N THR A 155 -8.04 -5.64 -4.69
CA THR A 155 -8.18 -7.07 -4.66
C THR A 155 -6.84 -7.63 -4.24
N TYR A 156 -6.86 -8.42 -3.18
CA TYR A 156 -5.74 -9.19 -2.67
C TYR A 156 -5.98 -10.65 -3.06
N THR A 157 -4.96 -11.33 -3.51
CA THR A 157 -4.97 -12.79 -3.63
C THR A 157 -4.07 -13.36 -2.56
N ASP A 158 -4.63 -14.14 -1.64
CA ASP A 158 -3.85 -14.92 -0.70
C ASP A 158 -3.73 -16.37 -1.20
N MET A 159 -2.50 -16.88 -1.17
CA MET A 159 -2.25 -18.30 -1.40
C MET A 159 -2.37 -18.97 -0.03
N GLY A 160 -3.50 -19.64 0.21
CA GLY A 160 -3.72 -20.36 1.45
C GLY A 160 -2.54 -21.26 1.81
N LEU A 161 -2.23 -21.34 3.13
CA LEU A 161 -1.07 -22.05 3.68
C LEU A 161 -1.11 -23.58 3.48
N THR A 162 -2.12 -24.12 2.80
CA THR A 162 -2.28 -25.56 2.54
C THR A 162 -1.90 -25.90 1.10
N ALA A 163 -0.98 -26.85 0.94
CA ALA A 163 -0.63 -27.40 -0.37
C ALA A 163 -1.88 -28.02 -1.02
N GLY A 164 -2.51 -27.28 -1.93
CA GLY A 164 -3.75 -27.67 -2.62
C GLY A 164 -4.94 -26.71 -2.45
N SER A 165 -4.84 -25.62 -1.67
CA SER A 165 -5.92 -24.63 -1.60
C SER A 165 -5.95 -23.75 -2.86
N THR A 166 -7.15 -23.57 -3.42
CA THR A 166 -7.40 -22.55 -4.45
C THR A 166 -7.05 -21.16 -3.92
N PRO A 167 -6.51 -20.25 -4.75
CA PRO A 167 -6.25 -18.87 -4.35
C PRO A 167 -7.50 -18.26 -3.72
N GLN A 168 -7.40 -17.75 -2.50
CA GLN A 168 -8.49 -17.01 -1.87
C GLN A 168 -8.39 -15.56 -2.30
N LEU A 169 -9.40 -15.08 -3.01
CA LEU A 169 -9.55 -13.68 -3.37
C LEU A 169 -10.12 -12.93 -2.17
N SER A 170 -9.35 -11.98 -1.64
CA SER A 170 -9.83 -11.01 -0.68
C SER A 170 -10.05 -9.66 -1.35
N ARG A 171 -11.26 -9.10 -1.27
CA ARG A 171 -11.57 -7.77 -1.81
C ARG A 171 -11.67 -6.77 -0.68
N GLU A 172 -10.91 -5.69 -0.78
CA GLU A 172 -11.00 -4.54 0.11
C GLU A 172 -11.57 -3.36 -0.67
N THR A 173 -12.72 -2.86 -0.25
CA THR A 173 -13.36 -1.73 -0.91
C THR A 173 -13.35 -0.55 0.05
N THR A 174 -12.53 0.46 -0.23
CA THR A 174 -12.53 1.70 0.52
C THR A 174 -13.58 2.63 -0.07
N THR A 175 -14.70 2.78 0.62
CA THR A 175 -15.78 3.71 0.24
C THR A 175 -15.86 4.84 1.25
N ILE A 176 -15.86 6.08 0.78
CA ILE A 176 -16.20 7.23 1.61
C ILE A 176 -17.69 7.55 1.44
N THR A 177 -18.48 7.28 2.48
CA THR A 177 -19.91 7.62 2.58
C THR A 177 -20.17 8.52 3.77
N LEU A 178 -21.13 9.43 3.64
CA LEU A 178 -21.71 10.16 4.76
C LEU A 178 -23.17 9.75 4.97
N PRO A 179 -23.58 9.49 6.22
CA PRO A 179 -24.99 9.35 6.51
C PRO A 179 -25.67 10.68 6.84
N SER A 180 -26.99 10.65 6.73
CA SER A 180 -27.95 11.77 6.73
C SER A 180 -27.85 12.75 7.91
N THR A 181 -27.05 12.47 8.94
CA THR A 181 -26.89 13.33 10.13
C THR A 181 -25.53 13.23 10.85
N ALA A 182 -24.47 12.62 10.29
CA ALA A 182 -23.19 12.49 11.02
C ALA A 182 -21.95 12.70 10.16
N LEU A 183 -20.98 13.45 10.71
CA LEU A 183 -19.58 13.54 10.25
C LEU A 183 -18.97 12.15 10.09
N ILE A 184 -18.13 11.95 9.06
CA ILE A 184 -17.53 10.66 8.68
C ILE A 184 -16.93 9.96 9.90
N ARG A 185 -17.47 8.78 10.25
CA ARG A 185 -16.93 7.93 11.31
C ARG A 185 -16.58 6.51 10.87
N SER A 186 -16.71 6.17 9.59
CA SER A 186 -16.33 4.83 9.13
C SER A 186 -15.91 4.74 7.67
N VAL A 187 -14.81 4.03 7.46
CA VAL A 187 -14.48 3.32 6.23
C VAL A 187 -14.71 1.84 6.51
N SER A 188 -15.41 1.12 5.63
CA SER A 188 -15.59 -0.32 5.77
C SER A 188 -14.54 -1.08 4.97
N ARG A 189 -13.62 -1.76 5.65
CA ARG A 189 -12.77 -2.80 5.05
C ARG A 189 -13.44 -4.15 5.30
N ARG A 190 -14.10 -4.74 4.29
CA ARG A 190 -14.48 -6.16 4.38
C ARG A 190 -14.62 -6.85 3.04
N ASN A 191 -14.25 -8.12 3.11
CA ASN A 191 -14.24 -9.13 2.07
C ASN A 191 -15.67 -9.62 1.81
N HIS A 192 -16.03 -9.77 0.54
CA HIS A 192 -17.32 -10.24 -0.02
C HIS A 192 -18.56 -9.29 0.09
N SER A 193 -18.97 -8.83 -1.10
CA SER A 193 -20.32 -8.54 -1.63
C SER A 193 -21.34 -7.64 -0.93
N GLU A 194 -21.10 -7.02 0.22
CA GLU A 194 -22.06 -6.05 0.78
C GLU A 194 -21.39 -4.74 1.24
N CYS A 195 -21.94 -3.61 0.78
CA CYS A 195 -21.55 -2.27 1.21
C CYS A 195 -21.98 -2.04 2.66
N LEU A 196 -21.09 -2.33 3.62
CA LEU A 196 -21.33 -2.01 5.02
C LEU A 196 -21.17 -0.50 5.25
N VAL A 197 -22.30 0.17 5.44
CA VAL A 197 -22.37 1.56 5.93
C VAL A 197 -22.34 1.51 7.46
N VAL A 198 -21.21 1.82 8.09
CA VAL A 198 -21.14 1.86 9.57
C VAL A 198 -21.61 3.23 10.07
N LEU A 199 -22.91 3.30 10.37
CA LEU A 199 -23.50 4.44 11.05
C LEU A 199 -23.10 4.40 12.53
N THR A 200 -22.18 5.23 12.98
CA THR A 200 -22.02 5.48 14.43
C THR A 200 -22.65 6.82 14.78
N SER A 201 -23.90 6.81 15.24
CA SER A 201 -24.47 7.91 16.01
C SER A 201 -24.34 7.59 17.51
N ASN A 202 -24.16 8.62 18.34
CA ASN A 202 -23.79 8.53 19.76
C ASN A 202 -24.90 7.98 20.69
N VAL A 203 -25.90 7.25 20.19
CA VAL A 203 -26.96 6.67 21.02
C VAL A 203 -27.27 5.26 20.54
N GLN A 204 -26.84 4.29 21.34
CA GLN A 204 -27.06 2.84 21.25
C GLN A 204 -26.58 2.11 19.98
N GLN A 205 -25.69 1.15 20.23
CA GLN A 205 -25.29 0.10 19.30
C GLN A 205 -26.51 -0.64 18.76
N LYS A 206 -26.87 -0.38 17.50
CA LYS A 206 -27.77 -1.24 16.74
C LYS A 206 -27.18 -1.45 15.36
N PHE A 207 -26.70 -2.66 15.12
CA PHE A 207 -26.28 -3.12 13.81
C PHE A 207 -27.54 -3.32 12.97
N SER A 208 -27.67 -2.59 11.86
CA SER A 208 -28.71 -2.84 10.87
C SER A 208 -28.03 -3.10 9.54
N ILE A 209 -28.17 -4.34 9.08
CA ILE A 209 -27.90 -4.75 7.70
C ILE A 209 -28.96 -4.04 6.85
N LEU A 210 -28.53 -3.18 5.94
CA LEU A 210 -29.42 -2.57 4.95
C LEU A 210 -29.24 -3.36 3.66
N ASP A 211 -30.10 -4.35 3.45
CA ASP A 211 -30.31 -4.96 2.15
C ASP A 211 -30.85 -3.88 1.20
N LEU A 212 -30.03 -3.45 0.24
CA LEU A 212 -30.49 -2.68 -0.91
C LEU A 212 -30.67 -3.68 -2.06
N ALA A 213 -31.92 -3.76 -2.52
CA ALA A 213 -32.48 -4.71 -3.49
C ALA A 213 -31.69 -4.86 -4.80
#